data_AF-A0A310SP40-F1
#
_entry.id   AF-A0A310SP40-F1
#
_cell.length_a   1.000
_cell.length_b   1.000
_cell.length_c   1.000
_cell.angle_alpha   90.00
_cell.angle_beta   90.00
_cell.angle_gamma   90.00
#
_symmetry.space_group_name_H-M   'P 1'
#
loop_
_entity.id
_entity.type
_entity.pdbx_description
1 polymer ?
#
loop_
_entity_poly.entity_id
_entity_poly.type
_entity_poly.pdbx_seq_one_letter_code
_entity_poly.pdbx_strand_id
1 'polypeptide(L)'
;MNGISSQCAKIKDLSIYDNEDDHKMVMKKPGPLRTVSWTENVEESNLDVPGTPRTPRTSTTPGHEKCMFHHDLELDHRPPTREALLPEMSRSYRLLLSSLGEDPDRQGLLKTPERAAKAMLFFTKGYDQSIDGCRGNRGEHPPLPTHRHLPTTDLYLYTTTSMDVVVNVINDAVFDEDHDEMVVVKDIEMFSMCEHHLVPFYGKVSIGYLPCKKILGLSKLARIVEIFSRRLQVQERLTKQIAVAVTKAVQPAGVAVVVEGVHMCMVMRGVQKINSKTVTSTMLGVFRDDPKTREEFLNLVHNK
;
A
#
# COMPACT_ATOMS: atom_id res chain seq x y z
N MET A 1 -55.90 -13.27 3.63
CA MET A 1 -56.82 -14.06 2.78
C MET A 1 -56.48 -13.69 1.34
N ASN A 2 -55.90 -14.47 0.44
CA ASN A 2 -55.62 -15.90 0.20
C ASN A 2 -54.28 -15.91 -0.62
N GLY A 3 -53.37 -16.90 -0.68
CA GLY A 3 -53.42 -18.34 -0.51
C GLY A 3 -53.04 -19.05 -1.82
N ILE A 4 -51.88 -19.76 -1.83
CA ILE A 4 -51.52 -20.96 -2.64
C ILE A 4 -51.06 -20.66 -4.10
N SER A 5 -49.96 -21.19 -4.68
CA SER A 5 -49.61 -22.60 -4.91
C SER A 5 -48.14 -22.86 -5.32
N SER A 6 -47.68 -24.06 -4.99
CA SER A 6 -46.41 -24.75 -5.26
C SER A 6 -46.40 -25.63 -6.52
N GLN A 7 -45.19 -26.05 -6.94
CA GLN A 7 -44.80 -27.13 -7.91
C GLN A 7 -44.86 -26.72 -9.40
N CYS A 8 -44.04 -27.19 -10.35
CA CYS A 8 -43.16 -28.35 -10.48
C CYS A 8 -42.24 -28.14 -11.73
N ALA A 9 -41.03 -28.73 -11.78
CA ALA A 9 -40.51 -29.39 -12.99
C ALA A 9 -39.18 -30.15 -12.71
N LYS A 10 -39.24 -31.48 -12.79
CA LYS A 10 -38.10 -32.40 -12.94
C LYS A 10 -38.07 -32.92 -14.39
N ILE A 11 -36.90 -32.99 -15.02
CA ILE A 11 -36.52 -33.91 -16.12
C ILE A 11 -34.99 -34.11 -16.00
N LYS A 12 -34.48 -35.22 -15.44
CA LYS A 12 -34.17 -36.56 -16.00
C LYS A 12 -32.86 -36.66 -16.83
N ASP A 13 -31.93 -37.40 -16.23
CA ASP A 13 -31.04 -38.45 -16.76
C ASP A 13 -30.13 -38.18 -17.97
N LEU A 14 -28.83 -38.21 -17.71
CA LEU A 14 -27.82 -38.77 -18.61
C LEU A 14 -26.78 -39.56 -17.80
N SER A 15 -26.99 -40.87 -17.69
CA SER A 15 -25.99 -41.84 -17.28
C SER A 15 -25.11 -42.22 -18.47
N ILE A 16 -23.81 -42.43 -18.27
CA ILE A 16 -22.97 -43.50 -18.85
C ILE A 16 -21.52 -43.24 -18.39
N TYR A 17 -21.05 -44.06 -17.45
CA TYR A 17 -19.79 -44.82 -17.43
C TYR A 17 -19.52 -45.27 -15.99
N ASP A 18 -19.99 -46.48 -15.70
CA ASP A 18 -19.53 -47.28 -14.57
C ASP A 18 -18.05 -47.64 -14.76
N ASN A 19 -17.22 -47.28 -13.79
CA ASN A 19 -16.02 -48.04 -13.47
C ASN A 19 -15.97 -48.14 -11.96
N GLU A 20 -16.18 -49.36 -11.48
CA GLU A 20 -15.98 -49.78 -10.11
C GLU A 20 -14.47 -49.71 -9.80
N ASP A 21 -14.09 -48.81 -8.89
CA ASP A 21 -12.87 -48.96 -8.09
C ASP A 21 -13.17 -48.50 -6.67
N ASP A 22 -13.29 -49.50 -5.81
CA ASP A 22 -13.77 -49.42 -4.44
C ASP A 22 -12.65 -48.89 -3.52
N HIS A 23 -12.43 -47.57 -3.54
CA HIS A 23 -11.62 -46.89 -2.54
C HIS A 23 -12.50 -46.04 -1.63
N LYS A 24 -12.93 -46.65 -0.51
CA LYS A 24 -13.52 -45.94 0.64
C LYS A 24 -12.62 -44.77 1.04
N MET A 25 -12.99 -43.55 0.64
CA MET A 25 -12.39 -42.33 1.14
C MET A 25 -12.86 -42.15 2.59
N VAL A 26 -12.04 -42.61 3.55
CA VAL A 26 -12.28 -42.38 4.98
C VAL A 26 -12.07 -40.89 5.24
N MET A 27 -13.16 -40.13 5.35
CA MET A 27 -13.12 -38.80 5.93
C MET A 27 -12.73 -38.93 7.41
N LYS A 28 -11.45 -38.74 7.73
CA LYS A 28 -11.03 -38.55 9.12
C LYS A 28 -11.65 -37.24 9.61
N LYS A 29 -12.50 -37.34 10.63
CA LYS A 29 -13.01 -36.16 11.35
C LYS A 29 -11.80 -35.32 11.82
N PRO A 30 -11.81 -33.99 11.65
CA PRO A 30 -10.78 -33.16 12.24
C PRO A 30 -10.74 -33.41 13.75
N GLY A 31 -9.53 -33.59 14.28
CA GLY A 31 -9.32 -33.74 15.72
C GLY A 31 -9.84 -32.50 16.47
N PRO A 32 -10.18 -32.63 17.76
CA PRO A 32 -10.70 -31.51 18.53
C PRO A 32 -9.68 -30.36 18.54
N LEU A 33 -10.16 -29.16 18.22
CA LEU A 33 -9.38 -27.93 18.36
C LEU A 33 -8.99 -27.77 19.82
N ARG A 34 -7.68 -27.63 20.08
CA ARG A 34 -7.17 -27.35 21.42
C ARG A 34 -7.72 -25.99 21.85
N THR A 35 -8.67 -26.01 22.79
CA THR A 35 -9.15 -24.80 23.46
C THR A 35 -8.04 -24.37 24.42
N VAL A 36 -7.34 -23.29 24.10
CA VAL A 36 -6.46 -22.64 25.07
C VAL A 36 -7.36 -21.76 25.93
N SER A 37 -7.73 -22.25 27.11
CA SER A 37 -8.36 -21.40 28.12
C SER A 37 -7.27 -20.53 28.73
N TRP A 38 -7.34 -19.22 28.49
CA TRP A 38 -6.66 -18.27 29.34
C TRP A 38 -7.47 -18.18 30.64
N THR A 39 -7.20 -19.10 31.58
CA THR A 39 -7.64 -18.90 32.95
C THR A 39 -6.76 -17.82 33.55
N GLU A 40 -7.42 -16.72 33.93
CA GLU A 40 -6.89 -15.64 34.75
C GLU A 40 -6.32 -16.18 36.08
N ASN A 41 -5.40 -15.40 36.65
CA ASN A 41 -4.67 -15.57 37.91
C ASN A 41 -3.35 -16.35 37.82
N VAL A 42 -2.32 -15.68 37.28
CA VAL A 42 -0.96 -15.91 37.77
C VAL A 42 -0.87 -15.15 39.09
N GLU A 43 -0.76 -15.88 40.21
CA GLU A 43 -0.44 -15.27 41.51
C GLU A 43 0.92 -14.58 41.39
N GLU A 44 0.96 -13.26 41.62
CA GLU A 44 2.19 -12.50 41.84
C GLU A 44 2.82 -12.96 43.15
N SER A 45 3.52 -14.10 43.12
CA SER A 45 4.41 -14.47 44.21
C SER A 45 5.72 -15.03 43.67
N ASN A 46 6.77 -14.24 43.92
CA ASN A 46 8.19 -14.61 43.88
C ASN A 46 8.82 -14.89 42.50
N LEU A 47 8.71 -13.95 41.58
CA LEU A 47 9.73 -13.77 40.54
C LEU A 47 10.80 -12.80 41.06
N ASP A 48 11.93 -13.33 41.53
CA ASP A 48 13.14 -12.55 41.75
C ASP A 48 13.64 -12.05 40.39
N VAL A 49 13.22 -10.84 40.02
CA VAL A 49 13.78 -10.12 38.87
C VAL A 49 15.19 -9.66 39.29
N PRO A 50 16.28 -10.13 38.66
CA PRO A 50 17.59 -9.56 38.92
C PRO A 50 17.52 -8.10 38.48
N GLY A 51 17.58 -7.17 39.44
CA GLY A 51 17.63 -5.75 39.14
C GLY A 51 18.77 -5.50 38.15
N THR A 52 18.50 -4.71 37.11
CA THR A 52 19.58 -4.20 36.25
C THR A 52 20.65 -3.59 37.13
N PRO A 53 21.94 -3.98 36.98
CA PRO A 53 23.01 -3.39 37.76
C PRO A 53 22.95 -1.87 37.58
N ARG A 54 22.68 -1.15 38.67
CA ARG A 54 22.80 0.30 38.69
C ARG A 54 24.27 0.60 38.50
N THR A 55 24.67 0.92 37.27
CA THR A 55 25.98 1.53 37.04
C THR A 55 26.01 2.82 37.85
N PRO A 56 27.06 3.08 38.65
CA PRO A 56 27.23 4.37 39.27
C PRO A 56 27.25 5.42 38.16
N ARG A 57 26.32 6.37 38.21
CA ARG A 57 26.38 7.57 37.39
C ARG A 57 27.48 8.46 37.98
N THR A 58 28.73 8.07 37.80
CA THR A 58 29.90 8.85 38.24
C THR A 58 30.38 9.71 37.08
N SER A 59 29.82 10.91 36.96
CA SER A 59 30.37 11.99 36.13
C SER A 59 31.02 13.07 36.99
N THR A 60 31.66 12.72 38.10
CA THR A 60 32.28 13.70 39.02
C THR A 60 33.56 13.20 39.69
N THR A 61 34.34 12.33 39.05
CA THR A 61 35.75 12.11 39.46
C THR A 61 36.66 13.10 38.73
N PRO A 62 37.40 13.98 39.43
CA PRO A 62 38.46 14.79 38.82
C PRO A 62 39.54 13.86 38.25
N GLY A 63 39.88 14.01 36.96
CA GLY A 63 40.89 13.19 36.28
C GLY A 63 40.41 12.35 35.09
N HIS A 64 39.12 12.40 34.72
CA HIS A 64 38.60 11.71 33.52
C HIS A 64 38.66 12.56 32.22
N GLU A 65 39.33 13.71 32.28
CA GLU A 65 39.41 14.72 31.21
C GLU A 65 40.18 14.23 29.97
N LYS A 66 40.89 13.10 30.09
CA LYS A 66 41.73 12.52 29.03
C LYS A 66 41.27 11.14 28.57
N CYS A 67 40.05 10.72 28.89
CA CYS A 67 39.54 9.44 28.42
C CYS A 67 39.16 9.54 26.92
N MET A 68 40.07 9.12 26.04
CA MET A 68 39.87 9.04 24.58
C MET A 68 38.97 7.86 24.18
N PHE A 69 37.79 7.74 24.80
CA PHE A 69 36.72 6.83 24.38
C PHE A 69 35.49 7.56 23.85
N HIS A 70 35.63 8.85 23.51
CA HIS A 70 34.78 9.51 22.53
C HIS A 70 35.42 9.31 21.15
N HIS A 71 35.44 8.07 20.66
CA HIS A 71 35.50 7.89 19.22
C HIS A 71 34.09 8.18 18.74
N ASP A 72 33.90 9.38 18.20
CA ASP A 72 32.79 9.73 17.34
C ASP A 72 32.80 8.74 16.17
N LEU A 73 32.22 7.55 16.39
CA LEU A 73 31.62 6.78 15.32
C LEU A 73 30.39 7.58 14.93
N GLU A 74 30.60 8.60 14.12
CA GLU A 74 29.64 8.97 13.09
C GLU A 74 29.48 7.71 12.22
N LEU A 75 28.65 6.77 12.70
CA LEU A 75 28.04 5.78 11.83
C LEU A 75 27.30 6.62 10.80
N ASP A 76 27.84 6.63 9.59
CA ASP A 76 27.28 7.27 8.42
C ASP A 76 25.87 6.66 8.26
N HIS A 77 24.87 7.27 8.93
CA HIS A 77 23.50 6.79 9.04
C HIS A 77 22.79 7.08 7.73
N ARG A 78 23.33 6.52 6.65
CA ARG A 78 22.58 6.39 5.41
C ARG A 78 21.44 5.41 5.71
N PRO A 79 20.20 5.74 5.35
CA PRO A 79 19.13 4.77 5.40
C PRO A 79 19.58 3.49 4.67
N PRO A 80 19.29 2.29 5.19
CA PRO A 80 19.54 1.08 4.42
C PRO A 80 18.85 1.20 3.06
N THR A 81 19.56 0.85 1.99
CA THR A 81 18.94 0.70 0.66
C THR A 81 17.84 -0.37 0.74
N ARG A 82 16.87 -0.35 -0.17
CA ARG A 82 15.77 -1.35 -0.15
C ARG A 82 16.28 -2.78 -0.23
N GLU A 83 17.38 -2.98 -0.94
CA GLU A 83 18.08 -4.25 -1.07
C GLU A 83 18.65 -4.71 0.28
N ALA A 84 19.08 -3.77 1.14
CA ALA A 84 19.57 -4.07 2.48
C ALA A 84 18.45 -4.53 3.43
N LEU A 85 17.18 -4.21 3.15
CA LEU A 85 16.02 -4.71 3.92
C LEU A 85 15.66 -6.16 3.59
N LEU A 86 16.14 -6.69 2.45
CA LEU A 86 15.74 -7.99 1.94
C LEU A 86 15.97 -9.16 2.94
N PRO A 87 17.12 -9.26 3.65
CA PRO A 87 17.33 -10.34 4.60
C PRO A 87 16.34 -10.33 5.78
N GLU A 88 16.05 -9.15 6.31
CA GLU A 88 15.13 -8.99 7.45
C GLU A 88 13.68 -9.26 7.05
N MET A 89 13.24 -8.72 5.91
CA MET A 89 11.91 -9.00 5.37
C MET A 89 11.74 -10.49 5.06
N SER A 90 12.75 -11.13 4.47
CA SER A 90 12.73 -12.57 4.19
C SER A 90 12.60 -13.37 5.49
N ARG A 91 13.32 -12.99 6.55
CA ARG A 91 13.15 -13.62 7.87
C ARG A 91 11.72 -13.47 8.39
N SER A 92 11.15 -12.28 8.26
CA SER A 92 9.77 -11.99 8.69
C SER A 92 8.74 -12.86 7.95
N TYR A 93 8.89 -13.02 6.62
CA TYR A 93 8.04 -13.92 5.85
C TYR A 93 8.22 -15.39 6.24
N ARG A 94 9.44 -15.82 6.58
CA ARG A 94 9.67 -17.19 7.06
C ARG A 94 8.96 -17.43 8.39
N LEU A 95 9.05 -16.48 9.32
CA LEU A 95 8.33 -16.54 10.60
C LEU A 95 6.81 -16.56 10.41
N LEU A 96 6.31 -15.78 9.45
CA LEU A 96 4.88 -15.80 9.09
C LEU A 96 4.44 -17.19 8.62
N LEU A 97 5.20 -17.84 7.74
CA LEU A 97 4.90 -19.20 7.28
C LEU A 97 4.85 -20.18 8.46
N SER A 98 5.84 -20.17 9.35
CA SER A 98 5.85 -21.01 10.55
C SER A 98 4.64 -20.72 11.45
N SER A 99 4.27 -19.45 11.61
CA SER A 99 3.14 -19.04 12.45
C SER A 99 1.78 -19.47 11.88
N LEU A 100 1.69 -19.64 10.56
CA LEU A 100 0.53 -20.21 9.88
C LEU A 100 0.46 -21.75 9.97
N GLY A 101 1.46 -22.39 10.59
CA GLY A 101 1.56 -23.84 10.69
C GLY A 101 2.15 -24.53 9.45
N GLU A 102 2.72 -23.78 8.51
CA GLU A 102 3.42 -24.34 7.35
C GLU A 102 4.85 -24.74 7.71
N ASP A 103 5.37 -25.76 7.03
CA ASP A 103 6.79 -26.12 7.06
C ASP A 103 7.57 -25.25 6.05
N PRO A 104 8.38 -24.27 6.50
CA PRO A 104 9.12 -23.40 5.59
C PRO A 104 10.21 -24.14 4.79
N ASP A 105 10.60 -25.34 5.23
CA ASP A 105 11.68 -26.12 4.63
C ASP A 105 11.15 -27.10 3.55
N ARG A 106 9.83 -27.16 3.33
CA ARG A 106 9.26 -27.93 2.21
C ARG A 106 9.65 -27.33 0.86
N GLN A 107 9.85 -28.18 -0.15
CA GLN A 107 10.38 -27.82 -1.47
C GLN A 107 9.73 -26.56 -2.11
N GLY A 108 8.41 -26.41 -1.97
CA GLY A 108 7.66 -25.27 -2.53
C GLY A 108 7.88 -23.93 -1.80
N LEU A 109 8.28 -23.96 -0.52
CA LEU A 109 8.41 -22.77 0.33
C LEU A 109 9.84 -22.31 0.58
N LEU A 110 10.85 -23.12 0.26
CA LEU A 110 12.26 -22.77 0.46
C LEU A 110 12.63 -21.36 -0.03
N LYS A 111 12.12 -20.97 -1.21
CA LYS A 111 12.37 -19.62 -1.79
C LYS A 111 11.22 -18.62 -1.56
N THR A 112 10.13 -19.04 -0.93
CA THR A 112 8.96 -18.16 -0.71
C THR A 112 9.28 -16.92 0.12
N PRO A 113 10.03 -16.99 1.23
CA PRO A 113 10.30 -15.79 2.02
C PRO A 113 11.03 -14.69 1.24
N GLU A 114 12.05 -15.06 0.47
CA GLU A 114 12.77 -14.12 -0.38
C GLU A 114 11.91 -13.58 -1.53
N ARG A 115 11.13 -14.44 -2.20
CA ARG A 115 10.20 -14.01 -3.27
C ARG A 115 9.14 -13.05 -2.74
N ALA A 116 8.56 -13.33 -1.57
CA ALA A 116 7.55 -12.49 -0.94
C ALA A 116 8.14 -11.12 -0.53
N ALA A 117 9.35 -11.11 0.04
CA ALA A 117 10.06 -9.88 0.37
C ALA A 117 10.31 -9.01 -0.87
N LYS A 118 10.85 -9.59 -1.95
CA LYS A 118 11.06 -8.88 -3.23
C LYS A 118 9.75 -8.34 -3.82
N ALA A 119 8.67 -9.14 -3.77
CA ALA A 119 7.36 -8.71 -4.24
C ALA A 119 6.83 -7.51 -3.44
N MET A 120 6.91 -7.55 -2.11
CA MET A 120 6.47 -6.43 -1.26
C MET A 120 7.30 -5.17 -1.49
N LEU A 121 8.62 -5.31 -1.67
CA LEU A 121 9.49 -4.19 -2.04
C LEU A 121 9.09 -3.58 -3.39
N PHE A 122 8.70 -4.40 -4.38
CA PHE A 122 8.19 -3.92 -5.66
C PHE A 122 6.82 -3.23 -5.54
N PHE A 123 5.90 -3.78 -4.75
CA PHE A 123 4.57 -3.19 -4.52
C PHE A 123 4.65 -1.86 -3.77
N THR A 124 5.77 -1.57 -3.11
CA THR A 124 6.00 -0.34 -2.35
C THR A 124 7.11 0.55 -2.93
N LYS A 125 7.56 0.28 -4.17
CA LYS A 125 8.63 1.06 -4.86
C LYS A 125 8.27 2.52 -5.16
N GLY A 126 7.00 2.90 -4.99
CA GLY A 126 6.52 4.25 -5.22
C GLY A 126 6.95 5.24 -4.14
N TYR A 127 7.40 4.76 -2.97
CA TYR A 127 7.95 5.63 -1.92
C TYR A 127 9.28 6.29 -2.32
N ASP A 128 10.05 5.62 -3.17
CA ASP A 128 11.39 6.08 -3.59
C ASP A 128 11.33 6.96 -4.85
N GLN A 129 10.13 7.23 -5.36
CA GLN A 129 9.91 8.06 -6.55
C GLN A 129 9.37 9.43 -6.14
N SER A 130 10.07 10.48 -6.56
CA SER A 130 9.65 11.87 -6.39
C SER A 130 9.02 12.43 -7.66
N ILE A 131 8.07 13.34 -7.48
CA ILE A 131 7.36 14.02 -8.58
C ILE A 131 7.95 15.40 -8.86
N ASP A 132 8.88 15.87 -8.02
CA ASP A 132 9.40 17.23 -8.08
C ASP A 132 10.29 17.43 -9.31
N GLY A 133 9.60 17.86 -10.36
CA GLY A 133 10.14 18.60 -11.47
C GLY A 133 9.72 20.06 -11.33
N CYS A 134 10.41 20.82 -10.48
CA CYS A 134 10.43 22.29 -10.48
C CYS A 134 11.50 22.79 -9.48
N ARG A 135 12.55 23.41 -10.03
CA ARG A 135 13.72 24.06 -9.39
C ARG A 135 14.96 23.16 -9.18
N GLY A 136 16.08 23.70 -9.66
CA GLY A 136 17.27 22.96 -10.06
C GLY A 136 18.20 22.47 -8.95
N ASN A 137 19.19 21.69 -9.40
CA ASN A 137 20.39 21.22 -8.72
C ASN A 137 20.50 21.50 -7.21
N ARG A 138 20.46 20.41 -6.42
CA ARG A 138 21.61 19.91 -5.65
C ARG A 138 21.28 18.52 -5.12
N GLY A 139 22.26 17.62 -5.21
CA GLY A 139 22.13 16.23 -4.77
C GLY A 139 22.13 16.11 -3.25
N GLU A 140 21.52 15.02 -2.78
CA GLU A 140 21.50 14.41 -1.42
C GLU A 140 20.16 13.65 -1.20
N HIS A 141 20.20 12.32 -1.17
CA HIS A 141 19.01 11.49 -0.93
C HIS A 141 18.57 11.53 0.55
N PRO A 142 17.27 11.65 0.89
CA PRO A 142 16.81 11.63 2.27
C PRO A 142 16.56 10.21 2.83
N PRO A 143 16.57 10.01 4.17
CA PRO A 143 16.34 8.72 4.81
C PRO A 143 14.88 8.26 4.81
N LEU A 144 14.67 6.95 4.73
CA LEU A 144 13.40 6.30 5.07
C LEU A 144 12.99 6.65 6.52
N PRO A 145 11.68 6.73 6.82
CA PRO A 145 11.21 7.08 8.16
C PRO A 145 11.68 6.04 9.19
N THR A 146 12.43 6.51 10.18
CA THR A 146 12.82 5.70 11.34
C THR A 146 11.71 5.73 12.39
N HIS A 147 11.29 4.55 12.86
CA HIS A 147 10.38 4.44 13.99
C HIS A 147 11.09 4.93 15.25
N ARG A 148 10.76 6.14 15.70
CA ARG A 148 11.02 6.57 17.07
C ARG A 148 9.79 6.24 17.91
N HIS A 149 9.98 5.46 18.98
CA HIS A 149 8.96 5.31 20.03
C HIS A 149 8.66 6.70 20.60
N LEU A 150 7.41 7.15 20.47
CA LEU A 150 6.89 8.33 21.15
C LEU A 150 5.97 7.86 22.28
N PRO A 151 6.11 8.40 23.51
CA PRO A 151 5.19 8.12 24.60
C PRO A 151 3.84 8.80 24.34
N THR A 152 2.77 8.13 24.77
CA THR A 152 1.39 8.56 24.66
C THR A 152 1.11 9.74 25.59
N THR A 153 1.00 10.96 25.05
CA THR A 153 0.01 11.98 25.44
C THR A 153 0.18 13.23 24.58
N ASP A 154 -0.90 13.58 23.88
CA ASP A 154 -1.29 14.88 23.34
C ASP A 154 -0.59 15.58 22.17
N LEU A 155 -1.51 16.12 21.36
CA LEU A 155 -1.46 17.26 20.46
C LEU A 155 -0.92 17.08 19.03
N TYR A 156 -1.86 17.29 18.10
CA TYR A 156 -1.72 17.89 16.77
C TYR A 156 -0.35 18.56 16.55
N LEU A 157 0.53 17.88 15.81
CA LEU A 157 1.61 18.54 15.10
C LEU A 157 1.63 18.04 13.67
N TYR A 158 1.25 18.95 12.77
CA TYR A 158 1.71 18.98 11.39
C TYR A 158 3.25 18.92 11.42
N THR A 159 3.83 17.73 11.26
CA THR A 159 5.27 17.62 11.07
C THR A 159 5.56 17.87 9.59
N THR A 160 5.93 19.11 9.31
CA THR A 160 6.66 19.53 8.11
C THR A 160 8.00 18.78 8.06
N THR A 161 8.03 17.60 7.46
CA THR A 161 9.30 16.98 7.07
C THR A 161 9.77 17.64 5.77
N SER A 162 10.77 18.50 5.94
CA SER A 162 11.76 18.97 4.96
C SER A 162 11.56 18.44 3.54
N MET A 163 10.97 19.29 2.72
CA MET A 163 11.11 19.29 1.27
C MET A 163 12.57 19.59 0.97
N ASP A 164 13.31 18.64 0.41
CA ASP A 164 14.25 18.88 -0.69
C ASP A 164 14.92 17.55 -1.13
N VAL A 165 15.06 17.43 -2.46
CA VAL A 165 15.98 16.57 -3.26
C VAL A 165 15.40 15.52 -4.25
N VAL A 166 15.13 16.01 -5.49
CA VAL A 166 15.67 15.73 -6.86
C VAL A 166 15.92 14.24 -7.29
N VAL A 167 15.35 13.64 -8.37
CA VAL A 167 15.36 13.97 -9.83
C VAL A 167 14.15 13.40 -10.63
N ASN A 168 13.58 14.26 -11.49
CA ASN A 168 12.85 14.12 -12.78
C ASN A 168 12.05 12.85 -13.14
N VAL A 169 10.75 12.86 -12.86
CA VAL A 169 9.77 12.09 -13.67
C VAL A 169 9.17 12.93 -14.80
N ILE A 170 9.04 14.25 -14.58
CA ILE A 170 8.17 15.13 -15.38
C ILE A 170 8.96 16.09 -16.28
N ASN A 171 10.17 16.50 -15.89
CA ASN A 171 10.82 17.70 -16.43
C ASN A 171 11.07 17.72 -17.96
N ASP A 172 11.20 16.56 -18.62
CA ASP A 172 11.50 16.52 -20.06
C ASP A 172 10.25 16.20 -20.93
N ALA A 173 9.05 16.18 -20.34
CA ALA A 173 7.83 15.76 -21.04
C ALA A 173 6.64 16.71 -20.81
N VAL A 174 6.93 17.96 -20.49
CA VAL A 174 5.96 19.05 -20.55
C VAL A 174 6.21 19.80 -21.84
N PHE A 175 5.19 19.86 -22.69
CA PHE A 175 5.27 20.49 -24.01
C PHE A 175 4.44 21.77 -23.98
N ASP A 176 5.01 22.85 -24.52
CA ASP A 176 4.25 24.06 -24.79
C ASP A 176 3.47 23.85 -26.12
N GLU A 177 2.17 23.63 -26.00
CA GLU A 177 1.26 23.40 -27.12
C GLU A 177 0.01 24.23 -26.86
N ASP A 178 -0.44 24.98 -27.87
CA ASP A 178 -1.56 25.93 -27.75
C ASP A 178 -2.90 25.17 -27.80
N HIS A 179 -3.14 24.38 -26.76
CA HIS A 179 -4.33 23.58 -26.57
C HIS A 179 -4.99 23.95 -25.24
N ASP A 180 -6.26 24.32 -25.31
CA ASP A 180 -7.09 24.75 -24.17
C ASP A 180 -8.33 23.87 -23.98
N GLU A 181 -8.49 22.81 -24.77
CA GLU A 181 -9.56 21.83 -24.65
C GLU A 181 -9.21 20.69 -23.67
N MET A 182 -10.24 19.93 -23.27
CA MET A 182 -10.09 18.86 -22.28
C MET A 182 -9.26 17.69 -22.83
N VAL A 183 -8.19 17.34 -22.11
CA VAL A 183 -7.41 16.12 -22.38
C VAL A 183 -7.84 15.04 -21.40
N VAL A 184 -8.26 13.87 -21.91
CA VAL A 184 -8.70 12.72 -21.10
C VAL A 184 -7.85 11.50 -21.41
N VAL A 185 -7.23 10.93 -20.37
CA VAL A 185 -6.61 9.60 -20.40
C VAL A 185 -7.40 8.70 -19.47
N LYS A 186 -8.21 7.80 -20.05
CA LYS A 186 -9.02 6.84 -19.31
C LYS A 186 -8.45 5.43 -19.36
N ASP A 187 -8.96 4.57 -18.48
CA ASP A 187 -8.63 3.15 -18.42
C ASP A 187 -7.14 2.85 -18.09
N ILE A 188 -6.48 3.71 -17.31
CA ILE A 188 -5.13 3.43 -16.81
C ILE A 188 -5.23 2.33 -15.75
N GLU A 189 -4.70 1.15 -16.04
CA GLU A 189 -4.67 0.04 -15.08
C GLU A 189 -3.83 0.39 -13.85
N MET A 190 -4.37 0.09 -12.68
CA MET A 190 -3.77 0.41 -11.40
C MET A 190 -3.80 -0.80 -10.47
N PHE A 191 -2.67 -1.02 -9.79
CA PHE A 191 -2.51 -2.01 -8.74
C PHE A 191 -1.92 -1.35 -7.51
N SER A 192 -2.58 -1.48 -6.37
CA SER A 192 -2.15 -0.93 -5.10
C SER A 192 -2.38 -1.92 -3.95
N MET A 193 -1.92 -1.56 -2.75
CA MET A 193 -1.98 -2.39 -1.56
C MET A 193 -2.79 -1.66 -0.48
N CYS A 194 -3.84 -2.30 0.03
CA CYS A 194 -4.63 -1.74 1.12
C CYS A 194 -3.77 -1.73 2.38
N GLU A 195 -3.55 -0.55 2.96
CA GLU A 195 -2.69 -0.42 4.14
C GLU A 195 -3.24 -1.12 5.39
N HIS A 196 -4.56 -1.29 5.48
CA HIS A 196 -5.21 -1.94 6.62
C HIS A 196 -4.97 -3.45 6.70
N HIS A 197 -4.74 -4.10 5.56
CA HIS A 197 -4.71 -5.57 5.48
C HIS A 197 -3.50 -6.10 4.72
N LEU A 198 -2.70 -5.23 4.08
CA LEU A 198 -1.63 -5.60 3.17
C LEU A 198 -2.10 -6.55 2.07
N VAL A 199 -3.31 -6.31 1.58
CA VAL A 199 -3.98 -7.10 0.54
C VAL A 199 -4.23 -6.20 -0.67
N PRO A 200 -4.06 -6.69 -1.91
CA PRO A 200 -4.20 -5.86 -3.09
C PRO A 200 -5.61 -5.27 -3.27
N PHE A 201 -5.65 -4.05 -3.78
CA PHE A 201 -6.81 -3.54 -4.50
C PHE A 201 -6.34 -3.02 -5.87
N TYR A 202 -7.14 -3.27 -6.90
CA TYR A 202 -6.76 -2.99 -8.28
C TYR A 202 -7.96 -2.47 -9.06
N GLY A 203 -7.71 -1.85 -10.19
CA GLY A 203 -8.77 -1.34 -11.04
C GLY A 203 -8.23 -0.35 -12.05
N LYS A 204 -8.99 0.71 -12.28
CA LYS A 204 -8.73 1.68 -13.34
C LYS A 204 -8.74 3.10 -12.82
N VAL A 205 -7.89 3.93 -13.40
CA VAL A 205 -7.82 5.37 -13.17
C VAL A 205 -8.11 6.08 -14.47
N SER A 206 -8.95 7.10 -14.38
CA SER A 206 -9.23 8.03 -15.47
C SER A 206 -8.87 9.43 -15.02
N ILE A 207 -8.07 10.13 -15.83
CA ILE A 207 -7.57 11.47 -15.54
C ILE A 207 -8.01 12.39 -16.67
N GLY A 208 -8.66 13.50 -16.31
CA GLY A 208 -8.96 14.61 -17.19
C GLY A 208 -8.26 15.87 -16.70
N TYR A 209 -7.78 16.72 -17.59
CA TYR A 209 -7.31 18.06 -17.22
C TYR A 209 -7.54 19.06 -18.36
N LEU A 210 -7.64 20.34 -17.99
CA LEU A 210 -7.76 21.45 -18.93
C LEU A 210 -6.43 22.21 -18.99
N PRO A 211 -5.62 22.03 -20.05
CA PRO A 211 -4.29 22.62 -20.14
C PRO A 211 -4.36 24.15 -20.20
N CYS A 212 -3.29 24.79 -19.73
CA CYS A 212 -3.05 26.23 -19.95
C CYS A 212 -1.76 26.39 -20.75
N LYS A 213 -1.81 26.07 -22.05
CA LYS A 213 -0.66 26.06 -22.98
C LYS A 213 0.41 25.00 -22.70
N LYS A 214 0.29 24.24 -21.61
CA LYS A 214 1.23 23.18 -21.21
C LYS A 214 0.54 21.84 -21.18
N ILE A 215 1.04 20.91 -21.99
CA ILE A 215 0.55 19.54 -22.07
C ILE A 215 1.55 18.61 -21.39
N LEU A 216 1.04 17.64 -20.63
CA LEU A 216 1.85 16.58 -20.06
C LEU A 216 1.85 15.38 -21.02
N GLY A 217 3.02 14.83 -21.34
CA GLY A 217 3.10 13.60 -22.13
C GLY A 217 2.26 12.47 -21.53
N LEU A 218 1.44 11.80 -22.35
CA LEU A 218 0.43 10.84 -21.90
C LEU A 218 1.00 9.72 -21.01
N SER A 219 2.21 9.24 -21.31
CA SER A 219 2.90 8.21 -20.53
C SER A 219 3.24 8.67 -19.10
N LYS A 220 3.37 9.97 -18.86
CA LYS A 220 3.66 10.53 -17.53
C LYS A 220 2.44 10.52 -16.62
N LEU A 221 1.23 10.62 -17.15
CA LEU A 221 0.01 10.44 -16.37
C LEU A 221 -0.06 9.04 -15.77
N ALA A 222 0.20 8.00 -16.59
CA ALA A 222 0.29 6.62 -16.10
C ALA A 222 1.43 6.45 -15.07
N ARG A 223 2.57 7.13 -15.27
CA ARG A 223 3.68 7.10 -14.31
C ARG A 223 3.33 7.75 -12.98
N ILE A 224 2.59 8.86 -12.97
CA ILE A 224 2.07 9.49 -11.74
C ILE A 224 1.17 8.52 -10.99
N VAL A 225 0.28 7.81 -11.70
CA VAL A 225 -0.56 6.75 -11.10
C VAL A 225 0.31 5.67 -10.45
N GLU A 226 1.37 5.21 -11.13
CA GLU A 226 2.28 4.20 -10.60
C GLU A 226 3.00 4.66 -9.32
N ILE A 227 3.49 5.90 -9.26
CA ILE A 227 4.20 6.46 -8.10
C ILE A 227 3.36 6.36 -6.83
N PHE A 228 2.07 6.69 -6.92
CA PHE A 228 1.18 6.67 -5.76
C PHE A 228 0.55 5.31 -5.50
N SER A 229 0.23 4.54 -6.54
CA SER A 229 -0.39 3.22 -6.37
C SER A 229 0.59 2.18 -5.83
N ARG A 230 1.90 2.29 -6.13
CA ARG A 230 2.95 1.43 -5.58
C ARG A 230 3.37 1.83 -4.16
N ARG A 231 2.37 1.99 -3.28
CA ARG A 231 2.48 2.34 -1.86
C ARG A 231 1.38 1.57 -1.10
N LEU A 232 1.50 1.55 0.22
CA LEU A 232 0.36 1.21 1.08
C LEU A 232 -0.61 2.39 1.07
N GLN A 233 -1.87 2.12 0.76
CA GLN A 233 -2.84 3.14 0.39
C GLN A 233 -4.25 2.91 0.93
N VAL A 234 -4.98 4.03 0.89
CA VAL A 234 -6.44 4.14 0.95
C VAL A 234 -6.89 4.80 -0.37
N GLN A 235 -7.96 4.32 -1.00
CA GLN A 235 -8.31 4.68 -2.38
C GLN A 235 -8.61 6.19 -2.52
N GLU A 236 -9.23 6.78 -1.51
CA GLU A 236 -9.55 8.20 -1.40
C GLU A 236 -8.28 9.06 -1.43
N ARG A 237 -7.27 8.66 -0.65
CA ARG A 237 -5.97 9.35 -0.61
C ARG A 237 -5.20 9.19 -1.91
N LEU A 238 -5.17 7.98 -2.48
CA LEU A 238 -4.56 7.71 -3.77
C LEU A 238 -5.15 8.64 -4.86
N THR A 239 -6.48 8.72 -4.93
CA THR A 239 -7.21 9.57 -5.89
C THR A 239 -6.82 11.03 -5.75
N LYS A 240 -6.80 11.54 -4.51
CA LYS A 240 -6.43 12.94 -4.23
C LYS A 240 -4.97 13.23 -4.56
N GLN A 241 -4.07 12.31 -4.24
CA GLN A 241 -2.62 12.47 -4.50
C GLN A 241 -2.32 12.58 -6.00
N ILE A 242 -2.96 11.74 -6.82
CA ILE A 242 -2.82 11.80 -8.29
C ILE A 242 -3.28 13.17 -8.81
N ALA A 243 -4.47 13.63 -8.41
CA ALA A 243 -5.01 14.92 -8.87
C ALA A 243 -4.10 16.11 -8.48
N VAL A 244 -3.60 16.11 -7.24
CA VAL A 244 -2.68 17.14 -6.74
C VAL A 244 -1.35 17.10 -7.48
N ALA A 245 -0.82 15.91 -7.79
CA ALA A 245 0.43 15.79 -8.53
C ALA A 245 0.33 16.31 -9.96
N VAL A 246 -0.75 15.98 -10.68
CA VAL A 246 -1.00 16.52 -12.02
C VAL A 246 -1.13 18.04 -11.97
N THR A 247 -1.85 18.56 -10.96
CA THR A 247 -1.97 20.02 -10.76
C THR A 247 -0.62 20.69 -10.56
N LYS A 248 0.25 20.12 -9.72
CA LYS A 248 1.60 20.64 -9.48
C LYS A 248 2.50 20.56 -10.71
N ALA A 249 2.34 19.52 -11.51
CA ALA A 249 3.18 19.24 -12.68
C ALA A 249 2.98 20.25 -13.82
N VAL A 250 1.73 20.54 -14.18
CA VAL A 250 1.41 21.34 -15.37
C VAL A 250 0.62 22.61 -15.10
N GLN A 251 0.20 22.85 -13.84
CA GLN A 251 -0.60 24.01 -13.44
C GLN A 251 -1.78 24.28 -14.39
N PRO A 252 -2.64 23.27 -14.63
CA PRO A 252 -3.77 23.39 -15.54
C PRO A 252 -4.90 24.23 -14.93
N ALA A 253 -5.86 24.65 -15.75
CA ALA A 253 -7.07 25.34 -15.28
C ALA A 253 -7.90 24.44 -14.34
N GLY A 254 -7.84 23.13 -14.53
CA GLY A 254 -8.44 22.15 -13.63
C GLY A 254 -7.99 20.73 -13.91
N VAL A 255 -8.23 19.86 -12.94
CA VAL A 255 -7.93 18.42 -13.00
C VAL A 255 -9.09 17.63 -12.41
N ALA A 256 -9.44 16.53 -13.07
CA ALA A 256 -10.34 15.51 -12.57
C ALA A 256 -9.65 14.15 -12.55
N VAL A 257 -9.83 13.42 -11.45
CA VAL A 257 -9.38 12.02 -11.34
C VAL A 257 -10.54 11.19 -10.83
N VAL A 258 -10.81 10.07 -11.49
CA VAL A 258 -11.75 9.03 -11.04
C VAL A 258 -10.98 7.72 -10.94
N VAL A 259 -11.14 7.02 -9.82
CA VAL A 259 -10.58 5.70 -9.58
C VAL A 259 -11.72 4.73 -9.32
N GLU A 260 -11.82 3.67 -10.11
CA GLU A 260 -12.69 2.53 -9.87
C GLU A 260 -11.81 1.35 -9.42
N GLY A 261 -12.08 0.81 -8.23
CA GLY A 261 -11.25 -0.24 -7.62
C GLY A 261 -12.06 -1.41 -7.07
N VAL A 262 -11.49 -2.60 -7.19
CA VAL A 262 -11.92 -3.84 -6.53
C VAL A 262 -10.96 -4.14 -5.38
N HIS A 263 -11.50 -4.29 -4.19
CA HIS A 263 -10.72 -4.50 -2.96
C HIS A 263 -10.73 -5.98 -2.57
N MET A 264 -9.58 -6.66 -2.66
CA MET A 264 -9.54 -8.09 -2.30
C MET A 264 -9.85 -8.30 -0.81
N CYS A 265 -9.61 -7.30 0.05
CA CYS A 265 -10.02 -7.36 1.46
C CYS A 265 -11.56 -7.46 1.66
N MET A 266 -12.37 -7.13 0.65
CA MET A 266 -13.83 -7.30 0.63
C MET A 266 -14.29 -8.52 -0.18
N VAL A 267 -13.46 -9.00 -1.11
CA VAL A 267 -13.83 -10.08 -2.05
C VAL A 267 -13.45 -11.46 -1.50
N MET A 268 -12.18 -11.67 -1.13
CA MET A 268 -11.69 -13.00 -0.71
C MET A 268 -11.82 -13.25 0.80
N ARG A 269 -12.18 -12.22 1.58
CA ARG A 269 -12.36 -12.30 3.03
C ARG A 269 -13.41 -11.29 3.51
N GLY A 270 -13.69 -11.30 4.81
CA GLY A 270 -14.63 -10.36 5.42
C GLY A 270 -16.04 -10.55 4.88
N VAL A 271 -16.61 -9.50 4.27
CA VAL A 271 -17.99 -9.48 3.75
C VAL A 271 -18.21 -10.25 2.45
N GLN A 272 -17.12 -10.65 1.76
CA GLN A 272 -17.12 -11.51 0.57
C GLN A 272 -18.08 -11.07 -0.55
N LYS A 273 -18.05 -9.78 -0.92
CA LYS A 273 -18.88 -9.22 -1.99
C LYS A 273 -18.11 -9.14 -3.30
N ILE A 274 -18.18 -10.22 -4.08
CA ILE A 274 -17.43 -10.43 -5.33
C ILE A 274 -17.64 -9.29 -6.35
N ASN A 275 -18.88 -8.79 -6.46
CA ASN A 275 -19.23 -7.77 -7.44
C ASN A 275 -19.07 -6.33 -6.92
N SER A 276 -18.62 -6.15 -5.67
CA SER A 276 -18.49 -4.83 -5.08
C SER A 276 -17.34 -4.08 -5.72
N LYS A 277 -17.61 -2.84 -6.13
CA LYS A 277 -16.61 -1.90 -6.63
C LYS A 277 -16.73 -0.59 -5.89
N THR A 278 -15.58 0.03 -5.64
CA THR A 278 -15.50 1.34 -4.99
C THR A 278 -15.08 2.37 -6.04
N VAL A 279 -15.86 3.43 -6.19
CA VAL A 279 -15.52 4.56 -7.06
C VAL A 279 -15.21 5.77 -6.18
N THR A 280 -14.05 6.37 -6.39
CA THR A 280 -13.62 7.61 -5.73
C THR A 280 -13.25 8.64 -6.78
N SER A 281 -13.48 9.92 -6.50
CA SER A 281 -13.12 11.00 -7.41
C SER A 281 -12.52 12.19 -6.68
N THR A 282 -11.70 12.97 -7.40
CA THR A 282 -11.19 14.26 -6.93
C THR A 282 -11.22 15.24 -8.08
N MET A 283 -11.91 16.36 -7.88
CA MET A 283 -12.05 17.45 -8.84
C MET A 283 -11.35 18.70 -8.27
N LEU A 284 -10.53 19.35 -9.09
CA LEU A 284 -9.76 20.56 -8.77
C LEU A 284 -9.93 21.60 -9.89
N GLY A 285 -9.85 22.88 -9.54
CA GLY A 285 -10.01 23.99 -10.48
C GLY A 285 -11.36 23.97 -11.19
N VAL A 286 -11.37 24.23 -12.49
CA VAL A 286 -12.62 24.31 -13.30
C VAL A 286 -13.51 23.05 -13.15
N PHE A 287 -12.95 21.85 -13.00
CA PHE A 287 -13.76 20.63 -12.79
C PHE A 287 -14.52 20.61 -11.45
N ARG A 288 -14.06 21.35 -10.44
CA ARG A 288 -14.77 21.52 -9.17
C ARG A 288 -15.84 22.60 -9.30
N ASP A 289 -15.48 23.72 -9.92
CA ASP A 289 -16.30 24.93 -9.87
C ASP A 289 -17.37 24.98 -10.97
N ASP A 290 -17.08 24.45 -12.16
CA ASP A 290 -18.04 24.35 -13.26
C ASP A 290 -18.67 22.94 -13.34
N PRO A 291 -19.98 22.79 -13.09
CA PRO A 291 -20.66 21.52 -13.25
C PRO A 291 -20.70 20.99 -14.69
N LYS A 292 -20.68 21.85 -15.71
CA LYS A 292 -20.78 21.41 -17.12
C LYS A 292 -19.52 20.69 -17.57
N THR A 293 -18.35 21.28 -17.30
CA THR A 293 -17.05 20.63 -17.54
C THR A 293 -16.94 19.31 -16.79
N ARG A 294 -17.41 19.25 -15.53
CA ARG A 294 -17.40 18.02 -14.74
C ARG A 294 -18.29 16.93 -15.36
N GLU A 295 -19.49 17.30 -15.81
CA GLU A 295 -20.43 16.37 -16.45
C GLU A 295 -19.88 15.83 -17.77
N GLU A 296 -19.29 16.70 -18.60
CA GLU A 296 -18.61 16.31 -19.84
C GLU A 296 -17.56 15.23 -19.58
N PHE A 297 -16.67 15.45 -18.61
CA PHE A 297 -15.65 14.48 -18.23
C PHE A 297 -16.22 13.15 -17.74
N LEU A 298 -17.22 13.21 -16.84
CA LEU A 298 -17.84 11.99 -16.34
C LEU A 298 -18.50 11.20 -17.48
N ASN A 299 -19.12 11.87 -18.46
CA ASN A 299 -19.69 11.22 -19.64
C ASN A 299 -18.61 10.56 -20.50
N LEU A 300 -17.48 11.22 -20.75
CA LEU A 300 -16.36 10.66 -21.53
C LEU A 300 -15.73 9.42 -20.88
N VAL A 301 -15.71 9.38 -19.54
CA VAL A 301 -15.14 8.27 -18.77
C VAL A 301 -16.11 7.09 -18.64
N HIS A 302 -17.42 7.34 -18.51
CA HIS A 302 -18.42 6.27 -18.32
C HIS A 302 -18.98 5.71 -19.62
N ASN A 303 -18.88 6.44 -20.73
CA ASN A 303 -19.28 5.92 -22.04
C ASN A 303 -18.29 4.84 -22.49
N LYS A 304 -18.84 3.62 -22.67
CA LYS A 304 -18.17 2.46 -23.25
C LYS A 304 -18.17 2.53 -24.76
#